data_AF-A0A151BMU3-F1
#
_entry.id   AF-A0A151BMU3-F1
#
_cell.length_a   1.000
_cell.length_b   1.000
_cell.length_c   1.000
_cell.angle_alpha   90.00
_cell.angle_beta   90.00
_cell.angle_gamma   90.00
#
_symmetry.space_group_name_H-M   'P 1'
#
loop_
_entity.id
_entity.type
_entity.pdbx_description
1 polymer ?
#
loop_
_entity_poly.entity_id
_entity_poly.type
_entity_poly.pdbx_seq_one_letter_code
_entity_poly.pdbx_strand_id
1 'polypeptide(L)'
;MQVDEKKIASELKGNTLLVYWEMLKSPNSPLGVRELQRRVGFSSPALAAYHLNKLVDLGLVVKERGDYKLVREVKVGVLKQFIKIGTLMLPR
;
A
#
# COMPACT_ATOMS: atom_id res chain seq x y z
N MET A 1 2.96 -11.43 13.24
CA MET A 1 3.84 -10.26 13.01
C MET A 1 3.19 -9.06 13.68
N GLN A 2 3.88 -8.39 14.60
CA GLN A 2 3.32 -7.20 15.26
C GLN A 2 3.53 -6.00 14.34
N VAL A 3 2.42 -5.39 13.90
CA VAL A 3 2.42 -4.22 13.04
C VAL A 3 2.74 -2.99 13.91
N ASP A 4 3.81 -2.26 13.58
CA ASP A 4 4.21 -1.04 14.30
C ASP A 4 3.48 0.18 13.71
N GLU A 5 2.44 0.63 14.41
CA GLU A 5 1.61 1.75 13.98
C GLU A 5 2.40 3.07 13.86
N LYS A 6 3.39 3.31 14.72
CA LYS A 6 4.20 4.54 14.68
C LYS A 6 5.08 4.55 13.44
N LYS A 7 5.72 3.42 13.14
CA LYS A 7 6.53 3.26 11.93
C LYS A 7 5.70 3.46 10.67
N ILE A 8 4.48 2.91 10.62
CA ILE A 8 3.60 3.11 9.46
C ILE A 8 3.23 4.57 9.30
N ALA A 9 2.82 5.25 10.37
CA ALA A 9 2.45 6.67 10.32
C ALA A 9 3.57 7.56 9.76
N SER A 10 4.85 7.26 10.06
CA SER A 10 5.99 8.04 9.58
C SER A 10 6.48 7.68 8.17
N GLU A 11 6.33 6.41 7.76
CA GLU A 11 6.90 5.86 6.53
C GLU A 11 5.93 5.73 5.36
N LEU A 12 4.63 5.57 5.64
CA LEU A 12 3.59 5.45 4.63
C LEU A 12 3.21 6.84 4.10
N LYS A 13 4.00 7.31 3.13
CA LYS A 13 3.84 8.63 2.48
C LYS A 13 4.21 8.58 1.00
N GLY A 14 3.83 9.62 0.26
CA GLY A 14 4.13 9.79 -1.16
C GLY A 14 3.69 8.60 -2.01
N ASN A 15 4.56 8.14 -2.91
CA ASN A 15 4.29 7.02 -3.81
C ASN A 15 3.94 5.71 -3.09
N THR A 16 4.49 5.46 -1.90
CA THR A 16 4.18 4.23 -1.14
C THR A 16 2.71 4.23 -0.68
N LEU A 17 2.25 5.40 -0.22
CA LEU A 17 0.86 5.61 0.19
C LEU A 17 -0.09 5.52 -1.01
N LEU A 18 0.30 6.07 -2.16
CA LEU A 18 -0.46 5.96 -3.40
C LEU A 18 -0.60 4.51 -3.89
N VAL A 19 0.48 3.72 -3.83
CA VAL A 19 0.43 2.28 -4.15
C VAL A 19 -0.49 1.53 -3.21
N TYR A 20 -0.42 1.82 -1.91
CA TYR A 20 -1.32 1.22 -0.93
C TYR A 20 -2.79 1.53 -1.22
N TRP A 21 -3.08 2.78 -1.60
CA TRP A 21 -4.41 3.19 -2.04
C TRP A 21 -4.90 2.44 -3.26
N GLU A 22 -4.04 2.22 -4.26
CA GLU A 22 -4.40 1.46 -5.45
C GLU A 22 -4.77 0.02 -5.09
N MET A 23 -4.07 -0.61 -4.15
CA MET A 23 -4.42 -1.96 -3.65
C MET A 23 -5.73 -1.98 -2.86
N LEU A 24 -6.04 -0.93 -2.10
CA LEU A 24 -7.28 -0.82 -1.32
C LEU A 24 -8.54 -0.72 -2.21
N LYS A 25 -8.42 -0.28 -3.46
CA LYS A 25 -9.52 -0.28 -4.43
C LYS A 25 -9.98 -1.70 -4.82
N SER A 26 -9.13 -2.71 -4.64
CA SER A 26 -9.44 -4.10 -4.99
C SER A 26 -8.84 -5.06 -3.95
N PRO A 27 -9.35 -5.06 -2.71
CA PRO A 27 -8.65 -5.64 -1.56
C PRO A 27 -8.50 -7.16 -1.58
N ASN A 28 -9.28 -7.84 -2.42
CA ASN A 28 -9.21 -9.30 -2.61
C ASN A 28 -8.40 -9.72 -3.84
N SER A 29 -7.94 -8.78 -4.66
CA SER A 29 -7.17 -9.08 -5.87
C SER A 29 -5.67 -9.05 -5.56
N PRO A 30 -4.91 -10.11 -5.87
CA PRO A 30 -3.46 -9.97 -5.99
C PRO A 30 -3.12 -8.92 -7.05
N LEU A 31 -2.04 -8.18 -6.83
CA LEU A 31 -1.55 -7.15 -7.76
C LEU A 31 -0.09 -7.42 -8.12
N GLY A 32 0.18 -7.53 -9.41
CA GLY A 32 1.53 -7.73 -9.94
C GLY A 32 2.30 -6.42 -10.12
N VAL A 33 3.64 -6.50 -10.16
CA VAL A 33 4.53 -5.33 -10.29
C VAL A 33 4.24 -4.51 -11.57
N ARG A 34 4.17 -5.17 -12.73
CA ARG A 34 3.93 -4.49 -14.01
C ARG A 34 2.51 -3.95 -14.13
N GLU A 35 1.56 -4.62 -13.49
CA GLU A 35 0.18 -4.15 -13.44
C GLU A 35 0.09 -2.86 -12.61
N LEU A 36 0.65 -2.86 -11.40
CA LEU A 36 0.73 -1.66 -10.57
C LEU A 36 1.44 -0.52 -11.30
N GLN A 37 2.59 -0.80 -11.93
CA GLN A 37 3.35 0.18 -12.70
C GLN A 37 2.48 0.90 -13.74
N ARG A 38 1.67 0.15 -14.50
CA ARG A 38 0.75 0.72 -15.49
C ARG A 38 -0.40 1.50 -14.86
N ARG A 39 -1.02 0.97 -13.81
CA ARG A 39 -2.16 1.61 -13.12
C ARG A 39 -1.79 2.94 -12.48
N VAL A 40 -0.59 3.00 -11.89
CA VAL A 40 -0.08 4.17 -11.16
C VAL A 40 0.74 5.12 -12.04
N GLY A 41 1.20 4.66 -13.21
CA GLY A 41 2.01 5.48 -14.11
C GLY A 41 3.46 5.64 -13.65
N PHE A 42 4.02 4.64 -12.96
CA PHE A 42 5.44 4.67 -12.60
C PHE A 42 6.34 4.53 -13.82
N SER A 43 7.48 5.21 -13.77
CA SER A 43 8.49 5.24 -14.83
C SER A 43 9.16 3.89 -15.07
N SER A 44 9.14 2.99 -14.09
CA SER A 44 9.74 1.66 -14.23
C SER A 44 9.04 0.60 -13.36
N PRO A 45 9.09 -0.68 -13.77
CA PRO A 45 8.65 -1.79 -12.91
C PRO A 45 9.46 -1.89 -11.62
N ALA A 46 10.73 -1.49 -11.63
CA ALA A 46 11.58 -1.50 -10.44
C ALA A 46 11.07 -0.52 -9.37
N LEU A 47 10.60 0.67 -9.76
CA LEU A 47 9.99 1.62 -8.85
C LEU A 47 8.70 1.08 -8.23
N ALA A 48 7.87 0.39 -9.01
CA ALA A 48 6.68 -0.29 -8.50
C ALA A 48 7.04 -1.38 -7.47
N ALA A 49 8.02 -2.23 -7.80
CA ALA A 49 8.49 -3.28 -6.90
C ALA A 49 9.07 -2.72 -5.60
N TYR A 50 9.80 -1.59 -5.68
CA TYR A 50 10.34 -0.90 -4.50
C TYR A 50 9.23 -0.51 -3.52
N HIS A 51 8.17 0.15 -4.00
CA HIS A 51 7.06 0.56 -3.14
C HIS A 51 6.25 -0.63 -2.61
N LEU A 52 6.05 -1.67 -3.41
CA LEU A 52 5.38 -2.90 -2.97
C LEU A 52 6.19 -3.62 -1.87
N ASN A 53 7.51 -3.73 -2.02
CA ASN A 53 8.37 -4.31 -0.98
C ASN A 53 8.38 -3.45 0.28
N LYS A 54 8.38 -2.11 0.16
CA LYS A 54 8.24 -1.24 1.32
C LYS A 54 6.93 -1.48 2.08
N LEU A 55 5.82 -1.77 1.39
CA LEU A 55 4.56 -2.15 2.05
C LEU A 55 4.64 -3.52 2.74
N VAL A 56 5.45 -4.45 2.22
CA VAL A 56 5.77 -5.71 2.90
C VAL A 56 6.56 -5.45 4.18
N ASP A 57 7.57 -4.57 4.14
CA ASP A 57 8.40 -4.19 5.30
C ASP A 57 7.60 -3.45 6.39
N LEU A 58 6.48 -2.83 6.00
CA LEU A 58 5.50 -2.20 6.89
C LEU A 58 4.43 -3.19 7.40
N GLY A 59 4.41 -4.43 6.90
CA GLY A 59 3.43 -5.44 7.28
C GLY A 59 2.01 -5.17 6.74
N LEU A 60 1.88 -4.29 5.75
CA LEU A 60 0.60 -3.91 5.14
C LEU A 60 0.21 -4.83 3.98
N VAL A 61 1.22 -5.44 3.36
CA VAL A 61 1.10 -6.28 2.17
C VAL A 61 1.93 -7.55 2.37
N VAL A 62 1.50 -8.65 1.77
CA VAL A 62 2.28 -9.88 1.65
C VAL A 62 2.58 -10.16 0.18
N LYS A 63 3.75 -10.72 -0.08
CA LYS A 63 4.14 -11.20 -1.41
C LYS A 63 3.88 -12.70 -1.50
N GLU A 64 3.06 -13.11 -2.46
CA GLU A 64 2.73 -14.51 -2.74
C GLU A 64 2.93 -14.81 -4.21
N ARG A 65 3.81 -15.77 -4.53
CA ARG A 65 4.04 -16.26 -5.91
C ARG A 65 4.35 -15.16 -6.94
N GLY A 66 4.96 -14.05 -6.51
CA GLY A 66 5.33 -12.92 -7.36
C GLY A 66 4.33 -11.76 -7.34
N ASP A 67 3.11 -11.99 -6.86
CA ASP A 67 2.09 -10.97 -6.69
C ASP A 67 2.00 -10.49 -5.24
N TYR A 68 1.28 -9.39 -5.03
CA TYR A 68 1.17 -8.72 -3.76
C TYR A 68 -0.30 -8.64 -3.32
N LYS A 69 -0.59 -8.93 -2.05
CA LYS A 69 -1.94 -8.93 -1.48
C LYS A 69 -1.97 -8.11 -0.18
N LEU A 70 -3.10 -7.46 0.09
CA LEU A 70 -3.31 -6.77 1.37
C LEU A 70 -3.37 -7.77 2.52
N VAL A 71 -2.78 -7.40 3.65
CA VAL A 71 -2.99 -8.12 4.92
C VAL A 71 -4.37 -7.76 5.46
N ARG A 72 -5.26 -8.76 5.59
CA ARG A 72 -6.65 -8.56 6.06
C ARG A 72 -6.76 -8.04 7.50
N GLU A 73 -5.78 -8.37 8.34
CA GLU A 73 -5.79 -8.07 9.78
C GLU A 73 -5.08 -6.77 10.15
N VAL A 74 -4.70 -5.91 9.20
CA VAL A 74 -4.14 -4.59 9.54
C VAL A 74 -5.22 -3.84 10.32
N LYS A 75 -5.09 -3.83 11.64
CA LYS A 75 -6.11 -3.32 12.55
C LYS A 75 -6.54 -1.95 12.07
N VAL A 76 -7.86 -1.80 12.04
CA VAL A 76 -8.65 -0.62 11.63
C VAL A 76 -8.18 0.71 12.27
N GLY A 77 -7.18 0.71 13.16
CA GLY A 77 -6.54 1.90 13.75
C GLY A 77 -5.59 2.64 12.81
N VAL A 78 -4.78 1.95 12.01
CA VAL A 78 -3.77 2.59 11.13
C VAL A 78 -4.46 3.38 10.01
N LEU A 79 -5.46 2.79 9.35
CA LEU A 79 -6.23 3.45 8.29
C LEU A 79 -6.97 4.70 8.78
N LYS A 80 -7.50 4.68 10.01
CA LYS A 80 -8.22 5.83 10.60
C LYS A 80 -7.35 7.08 10.77
N GLN A 81 -6.03 6.93 10.87
CA GLN A 81 -5.09 8.05 10.99
C GLN A 81 -4.81 8.72 9.63
N PHE A 82 -4.76 7.95 8.53
CA PHE A 82 -4.56 8.51 7.18
C PHE A 82 -5.79 9.21 6.61
N ILE A 83 -6.99 8.91 7.12
CA ILE A 83 -8.24 9.59 6.72
C ILE A 83 -8.32 11.03 7.27
N LYS A 84 -7.57 11.37 8.32
CA LYS A 84 -7.71 12.65 9.04
C LYS A 84 -6.60 13.67 8.82
N ILE A 85 -5.53 13.35 8.07
CA ILE A 85 -4.40 14.28 7.90
C ILE A 85 -4.29 14.70 6.42
N GLY A 86 -4.78 15.91 6.14
CA GLY A 86 -4.33 16.72 5.00
C GLY A 86 -5.01 16.45 3.65
N THR A 87 -6.16 17.08 3.43
CA THR A 87 -6.53 17.72 2.15
C THR A 87 -6.83 16.84 0.92
N LEU A 88 -6.86 15.51 1.01
CA LEU A 88 -7.26 14.66 -0.14
C LEU A 88 -8.57 13.92 0.13
N MET A 89 -9.68 14.53 -0.29
CA MET A 89 -11.02 13.94 -0.26
C MET A 89 -11.10 12.70 -1.17
N LEU A 90 -11.59 11.58 -0.63
CA LEU A 90 -12.15 10.49 -1.44
C LEU A 90 -13.64 10.79 -1.67
N PRO A 91 -14.11 11.01 -2.90
CA PRO A 91 -15.54 11.07 -3.17
C PRO A 91 -16.17 9.68 -2.99
N ARG A 92 -17.46 9.69 -2.65
CA ARG A 92 -18.28 8.50 -2.38
C ARG A 92 -18.28 7.50 -3.53
#